data_AF-A0A519IVC5-F1
#
_entry.id   AF-A0A519IVC5-F1
#
_cell.length_a   1.000
_cell.length_b   1.000
_cell.length_c   1.000
_cell.angle_alpha   90.00
_cell.angle_beta   90.00
_cell.angle_gamma   90.00
#
_symmetry.space_group_name_H-M   'P 1'
#
loop_
_entity.id
_entity.type
_entity.pdbx_description
1 polymer ?
#
loop_
_entity_poly.entity_id
_entity_poly.type
_entity_poly.pdbx_seq_one_letter_code
_entity_poly.pdbx_strand_id
1 'polypeptide(L)'
;GGGGAYFNVDQPYPTTIQGLTVEGAAVRRMVRVPYTATRRSMKRVVIQAVCIDDRQRPHPASQVRPGRDVHDDYEGELYRCIAGSRLQATIAAYEGEVRFDHGETMACQKNDALWKGRDGKLECRPQKAERDCNERSLLRRYGAGVKILTLYREETYTEYREEEVVAEGIALESSMITLDGGVGGRVF
;
A
#
# COMPACT_ATOMS: atom_id res chain seq x y z
N GLY A 1 -78.80 14.82 62.98
CA GLY A 1 -78.38 13.57 62.34
C GLY A 1 -77.25 13.89 61.38
N GLY A 2 -76.07 13.36 61.61
CA GLY A 2 -74.93 13.46 60.70
C GLY A 2 -74.34 12.06 60.52
N GLY A 3 -74.43 11.52 59.31
CA GLY A 3 -73.86 10.23 58.95
C GLY A 3 -72.80 10.44 57.88
N GLY A 4 -71.54 10.18 58.22
CA GLY A 4 -70.44 10.16 57.25
C GLY A 4 -70.42 8.81 56.53
N ALA A 5 -70.54 8.84 55.21
CA ALA A 5 -70.30 7.67 54.36
C ALA A 5 -68.82 7.68 53.96
N TYR A 6 -68.06 6.68 54.42
CA TYR A 6 -66.71 6.43 53.96
C TYR A 6 -66.80 5.62 52.66
N PHE A 7 -66.36 6.21 51.54
CA PHE A 7 -66.09 5.46 50.33
C PHE A 7 -64.64 4.95 50.41
N ASN A 8 -64.45 3.63 50.44
CA ASN A 8 -63.12 3.05 50.24
C ASN A 8 -62.84 3.04 48.73
N VAL A 9 -61.81 3.77 48.31
CA VAL A 9 -61.24 3.64 46.97
C VAL A 9 -60.17 2.56 47.08
N ASP A 10 -60.41 1.38 46.50
CA ASP A 10 -59.37 0.36 46.37
C ASP A 10 -58.26 0.92 45.47
N GLN A 11 -57.08 1.15 46.03
CA GLN A 11 -55.89 1.53 45.28
C GLN A 11 -55.40 0.28 44.53
N PRO A 12 -55.13 0.35 43.21
CA PRO A 12 -54.53 -0.77 42.52
C PRO A 12 -53.13 -1.02 43.08
N TYR A 13 -52.89 -2.25 43.54
CA TYR A 13 -51.58 -2.67 44.03
C TYR A 13 -50.56 -2.66 42.88
N PRO A 14 -49.33 -2.15 43.11
CA PRO A 14 -48.29 -2.18 42.10
C PRO A 14 -47.98 -3.62 41.73
N THR A 15 -48.09 -3.96 40.44
CA THR A 15 -47.70 -5.27 39.94
C THR A 15 -46.18 -5.28 39.71
N THR A 16 -45.49 -6.19 40.39
CA THR A 16 -44.06 -6.44 40.20
C THR A 16 -43.88 -7.62 39.26
N ILE A 17 -43.23 -7.42 38.13
CA ILE A 17 -42.79 -8.52 37.26
C ILE A 17 -41.41 -8.97 37.77
N GLN A 18 -41.33 -10.17 38.33
CA GLN A 18 -40.07 -10.80 38.74
C GLN A 18 -39.59 -11.71 37.61
N GLY A 19 -38.34 -11.51 37.16
CA GLY A 19 -37.71 -12.35 36.14
C GLY A 19 -37.99 -11.94 34.70
N LEU A 20 -37.96 -10.63 34.39
CA LEU A 20 -37.96 -10.19 33.00
C LEU A 20 -36.58 -10.41 32.37
N THR A 21 -36.44 -11.43 31.53
CA THR A 21 -35.26 -11.62 30.69
C THR A 21 -35.40 -10.70 29.47
N VAL A 22 -34.68 -9.57 29.49
CA VAL A 22 -34.61 -8.69 28.31
C VAL A 22 -33.52 -9.24 27.42
N GLU A 23 -33.89 -9.84 26.28
CA GLU A 23 -32.91 -10.24 25.27
C GLU A 23 -32.09 -9.00 24.87
N GLY A 24 -30.77 -9.07 25.10
CA GLY A 24 -29.86 -7.97 24.83
C GLY A 24 -29.95 -7.57 23.36
N ALA A 25 -30.42 -6.36 23.08
CA ALA A 25 -30.46 -5.85 21.73
C ALA A 25 -29.05 -5.91 21.12
N ALA A 26 -28.94 -6.46 19.91
CA ALA A 26 -27.66 -6.63 19.24
C ALA A 26 -26.94 -5.28 19.14
N VAL A 27 -25.74 -5.19 19.73
CA VAL A 27 -24.98 -3.94 19.79
C VAL A 27 -24.15 -3.85 18.52
N ARG A 28 -24.46 -2.86 17.67
CA ARG A 28 -23.63 -2.54 16.50
C ARG A 28 -22.37 -1.85 16.99
N ARG A 29 -21.21 -2.48 16.81
CA ARG A 29 -19.91 -1.91 17.13
C ARG A 29 -19.13 -1.68 15.83
N MET A 30 -18.64 -0.46 15.67
CA MET A 30 -17.67 -0.14 14.61
C MET A 30 -16.30 -0.70 15.03
N VAL A 31 -15.74 -1.60 14.21
CA VAL A 31 -14.40 -2.17 14.42
C VAL A 31 -13.50 -1.74 13.25
N ARG A 32 -12.29 -1.29 13.58
CA ARG A 32 -11.28 -0.95 12.58
C ARG A 32 -10.54 -2.21 12.16
N VAL A 33 -10.76 -2.67 10.93
CA VAL A 33 -10.11 -3.86 10.37
C VAL A 33 -8.98 -3.41 9.44
N PRO A 34 -7.72 -3.85 9.68
CA PRO A 34 -6.63 -3.58 8.76
C PRO A 34 -6.77 -4.41 7.49
N TYR A 35 -6.58 -3.81 6.33
CA TYR A 35 -6.47 -4.50 5.05
C TYR A 35 -5.21 -4.06 4.29
N THR A 36 -4.75 -4.94 3.41
CA THR A 36 -3.58 -4.70 2.57
C THR A 36 -4.02 -3.99 1.29
N ALA A 37 -3.55 -2.77 1.09
CA ALA A 37 -3.77 -1.96 -0.11
C ALA A 37 -2.46 -1.81 -0.89
N THR A 38 -2.55 -1.54 -2.20
CA THR A 38 -1.39 -1.27 -3.05
C THR A 38 -1.55 0.08 -3.74
N ARG A 39 -0.48 0.86 -3.80
CA ARG A 39 -0.41 2.12 -4.55
C ARG A 39 0.74 2.07 -5.53
N ARG A 40 0.47 2.44 -6.78
CA ARG A 40 1.51 2.62 -7.80
C ARG A 40 2.00 4.07 -7.76
N SER A 41 3.30 4.28 -7.55
CA SER A 41 3.95 5.57 -7.65
C SER A 41 4.86 5.61 -8.88
N MET A 42 4.93 6.77 -9.52
CA MET A 42 5.82 7.02 -10.67
C MET A 42 6.91 7.97 -10.23
N LYS A 43 8.16 7.66 -10.57
CA LYS A 43 9.32 8.52 -10.27
C LYS A 43 10.21 8.63 -11.50
N ARG A 44 10.54 9.85 -11.91
CA ARG A 44 11.60 10.08 -12.89
C ARG A 44 12.95 9.88 -12.22
N VAL A 45 13.81 9.11 -12.87
CA VAL A 45 15.14 8.79 -12.37
C VAL A 45 16.20 9.07 -13.42
N VAL A 46 17.41 9.29 -12.93
CA VAL A 46 18.63 9.29 -13.73
C VAL A 46 19.48 8.07 -13.35
N ILE A 47 20.02 7.40 -14.34
CA ILE A 47 20.77 6.16 -14.23
C ILE A 47 22.14 6.37 -14.82
N GLN A 48 23.18 6.00 -14.08
CA GLN A 48 24.54 5.87 -14.60
C GLN A 48 25.03 4.45 -14.33
N ALA A 49 25.70 3.84 -15.30
CA ALA A 49 26.26 2.51 -15.14
C ALA A 49 27.77 2.49 -15.41
N VAL A 50 28.47 1.65 -14.65
CA VAL A 50 29.88 1.33 -14.81
C VAL A 50 30.05 -0.19 -14.87
N CYS A 51 31.08 -0.64 -15.57
CA CYS A 51 31.49 -2.04 -15.62
C CYS A 51 32.68 -2.24 -14.70
N ILE A 52 32.58 -3.20 -13.79
CA ILE A 52 33.65 -3.57 -12.88
C ILE A 52 34.32 -4.82 -13.43
N ASP A 53 35.60 -4.73 -13.77
CA ASP A 53 36.39 -5.87 -14.22
C ASP A 53 36.79 -6.80 -13.06
N ASP A 54 37.42 -7.94 -13.37
CA ASP A 54 37.88 -8.91 -12.36
C ASP A 54 38.97 -8.38 -11.43
N ARG A 55 39.59 -7.26 -11.79
CA ARG A 55 40.56 -6.54 -10.95
C ARG A 55 39.90 -5.42 -10.14
N GLN A 56 38.57 -5.40 -10.06
CA GLN A 56 37.76 -4.36 -9.42
C GLN A 56 37.98 -2.95 -10.00
N ARG A 57 38.48 -2.84 -11.24
CA ARG A 57 38.68 -1.54 -11.89
C ARG A 57 37.40 -1.12 -12.61
N PRO A 58 36.88 0.09 -12.33
CA PRO A 58 35.70 0.60 -13.00
C PRO A 58 36.06 1.11 -14.40
N HIS A 59 35.27 0.70 -15.39
CA HIS A 59 35.29 1.20 -16.76
C HIS A 59 33.89 1.67 -17.16
N PRO A 60 33.76 2.54 -18.17
CA PRO A 60 32.44 2.97 -18.63
C PRO A 60 31.59 1.82 -19.17
N ALA A 61 30.30 1.77 -18.78
CA ALA A 61 29.35 0.83 -19.38
C ALA A 61 28.91 1.29 -20.76
N SER A 62 28.72 0.34 -21.68
CA SER A 62 28.27 0.61 -23.03
C SER A 62 26.77 0.90 -23.04
N GLN A 63 26.39 2.10 -23.48
CA GLN A 63 24.99 2.40 -23.80
C GLN A 63 24.60 1.63 -25.06
N VAL A 64 23.41 1.02 -25.11
CA VAL A 64 22.97 0.29 -26.33
C VAL A 64 22.26 1.17 -27.34
N ARG A 65 21.85 2.38 -26.93
CA ARG A 65 21.08 3.33 -27.73
C ARG A 65 21.57 4.76 -27.50
N PRO A 66 21.41 5.65 -28.50
CA PRO A 66 21.72 7.06 -28.34
C PRO A 66 20.70 7.76 -27.44
N GLY A 67 21.01 9.01 -27.06
CA GLY A 67 20.11 9.89 -26.32
C GLY A 67 20.06 9.57 -24.83
N ARG A 68 19.83 10.61 -24.02
CA ARG A 68 19.73 10.49 -22.56
C ARG A 68 18.34 10.03 -22.14
N ASP A 69 17.30 10.62 -22.72
CA ASP A 69 15.92 10.32 -22.38
C ASP A 69 15.45 9.02 -23.04
N VAL A 70 14.84 8.15 -22.23
CA VAL A 70 14.29 6.87 -22.65
C VAL A 70 12.78 6.96 -22.47
N HIS A 71 12.05 6.80 -23.58
CA HIS A 71 10.59 6.82 -23.56
C HIS A 71 9.99 5.70 -22.71
N ASP A 72 8.80 5.96 -22.19
CA ASP A 72 8.07 5.06 -21.30
C ASP A 72 7.64 3.76 -21.99
N ASP A 73 7.41 3.78 -23.30
CA ASP A 73 7.08 2.61 -24.13
C ASP A 73 8.29 1.72 -24.45
N TYR A 74 9.51 2.21 -24.20
CA TYR A 74 10.72 1.46 -24.50
C TYR A 74 10.89 0.27 -23.56
N GLU A 75 11.02 -0.91 -24.16
CA GLU A 75 11.43 -2.13 -23.49
C GLU A 75 12.75 -2.62 -24.11
N GLY A 76 13.78 -2.82 -23.30
CA GLY A 76 15.08 -3.17 -23.84
C GLY A 76 16.24 -3.03 -22.89
N GLU A 77 17.42 -3.42 -23.38
CA GLU A 77 18.70 -3.12 -22.75
C GLU A 77 18.87 -1.59 -22.66
N LEU A 78 19.47 -1.11 -21.57
CA LEU A 78 19.90 0.28 -21.41
C LEU A 78 21.42 0.35 -21.47
N TYR A 79 22.05 -0.55 -20.72
CA TYR A 79 23.49 -0.68 -20.59
C TYR A 79 23.91 -2.14 -20.62
N ARG A 80 25.09 -2.38 -21.18
CA ARG A 80 25.75 -3.69 -21.15
C ARG A 80 27.24 -3.53 -20.92
N CYS A 81 27.87 -4.60 -20.46
CA CYS A 81 29.28 -4.66 -20.13
C CYS A 81 30.02 -5.64 -21.03
N ILE A 82 31.30 -5.35 -21.30
CA ILE A 82 32.17 -6.27 -22.03
C ILE A 82 32.28 -7.58 -21.26
N ALA A 83 32.41 -8.70 -21.99
CA ALA A 83 32.54 -10.02 -21.42
C ALA A 83 33.59 -10.06 -20.29
N GLY A 84 33.24 -10.73 -19.18
CA GLY A 84 34.09 -10.86 -18.00
C GLY A 84 33.96 -9.73 -16.97
N SER A 85 33.27 -8.62 -17.28
CA SER A 85 32.96 -7.56 -16.31
C SER A 85 31.51 -7.62 -15.85
N ARG A 86 31.24 -7.15 -14.62
CA ARG A 86 29.89 -7.05 -14.05
C ARG A 86 29.39 -5.61 -14.11
N LEU A 87 28.10 -5.44 -14.34
CA LEU A 87 27.49 -4.11 -14.38
C LEU A 87 27.13 -3.64 -12.98
N GLN A 88 27.40 -2.37 -12.68
CA GLN A 88 26.89 -1.67 -11.50
C GLN A 88 26.24 -0.37 -11.95
N ALA A 89 24.93 -0.25 -11.68
CA ALA A 89 24.15 0.94 -11.99
C ALA A 89 23.82 1.70 -10.72
N THR A 90 23.90 3.03 -10.80
CA THR A 90 23.45 3.97 -9.76
C THR A 90 22.22 4.66 -10.29
N ILE A 91 21.14 4.64 -9.50
CA ILE A 91 19.82 5.16 -9.85
C ILE A 91 19.48 6.25 -8.83
N ALA A 92 19.26 7.46 -9.30
CA ALA A 92 18.93 8.60 -8.46
C ALA A 92 17.67 9.31 -8.96
N ALA A 93 17.04 10.11 -8.11
CA ALA A 93 15.91 10.95 -8.50
C ALA A 93 16.35 11.96 -9.58
N TYR A 94 15.50 12.22 -10.55
CA TYR A 94 15.73 13.28 -11.54
C TYR A 94 14.71 14.40 -11.37
N GLU A 95 15.19 15.56 -10.93
CA GLU A 95 14.40 16.77 -10.66
C GLU A 95 14.75 17.91 -11.62
N GLY A 96 15.24 17.58 -12.82
CA GLY A 96 15.70 18.54 -13.83
C GLY A 96 17.22 18.65 -13.93
N GLU A 97 17.94 18.13 -12.94
CA GLU A 97 19.41 18.09 -12.91
C GLU A 97 19.92 16.66 -12.78
N VAL A 98 21.10 16.40 -13.35
CA VAL A 98 21.78 15.11 -13.21
C VAL A 98 22.61 15.14 -11.93
N ARG A 99 22.04 14.60 -10.86
CA ARG A 99 22.71 14.40 -9.57
C ARG A 99 22.50 12.97 -9.11
N PHE A 100 23.53 12.40 -8.49
CA PHE A 100 23.50 11.04 -7.96
C PHE A 100 23.54 11.01 -6.42
N ASP A 101 23.30 12.17 -5.80
CA ASP A 101 23.16 12.29 -4.36
C ASP A 101 22.00 11.40 -3.89
N HIS A 102 22.24 10.56 -2.88
CA HIS A 102 21.28 9.56 -2.38
C HIS A 102 20.82 8.53 -3.42
N GLY A 103 21.62 8.29 -4.46
CA GLY A 103 21.36 7.24 -5.45
C GLY A 103 21.45 5.84 -4.84
N GLU A 104 20.56 4.95 -5.29
CA GLU A 104 20.61 3.52 -4.99
C GLU A 104 21.48 2.80 -6.02
N THR A 105 22.31 1.86 -5.57
CA THR A 105 23.13 1.06 -6.47
C THR A 105 22.54 -0.34 -6.65
N MET A 106 22.44 -0.79 -7.90
CA MET A 106 22.16 -2.17 -8.25
C MET A 106 23.35 -2.78 -8.99
N ALA A 107 23.62 -4.06 -8.76
CA ALA A 107 24.68 -4.79 -9.45
C ALA A 107 24.09 -6.01 -10.17
N CYS A 108 24.48 -6.19 -11.43
CA CYS A 108 24.11 -7.37 -12.22
C CYS A 108 25.24 -8.39 -12.25
N GLN A 109 24.92 -9.63 -12.64
CA GLN A 109 25.95 -10.65 -12.80
C GLN A 109 26.79 -10.39 -14.06
N LYS A 110 27.87 -11.14 -14.21
CA LYS A 110 28.65 -11.12 -15.45
C LYS A 110 27.76 -11.57 -16.62
N ASN A 111 27.92 -10.90 -17.77
CA ASN A 111 27.13 -11.14 -18.98
C ASN A 111 25.64 -10.76 -18.86
N ASP A 112 25.24 -10.07 -17.80
CA ASP A 112 23.92 -9.43 -17.73
C ASP A 112 23.99 -7.99 -18.26
N ALA A 113 22.85 -7.51 -18.76
CA ALA A 113 22.56 -6.13 -19.10
C ALA A 113 21.60 -5.54 -18.07
N LEU A 114 21.66 -4.21 -17.91
CA LEU A 114 20.59 -3.47 -17.27
C LEU A 114 19.44 -3.33 -18.27
N TRP A 115 18.27 -3.83 -17.92
CA TRP A 115 17.09 -3.86 -18.79
C TRP A 115 15.94 -3.03 -18.20
N LYS A 116 15.19 -2.33 -19.05
CA LYS A 116 13.90 -1.71 -18.69
C LYS A 116 12.75 -2.60 -19.14
N GLY A 117 11.95 -3.07 -18.17
CA GLY A 117 10.72 -3.82 -18.41
C GLY A 117 9.58 -2.93 -18.90
N ARG A 118 8.52 -3.55 -19.47
CA ARG A 118 7.30 -2.82 -19.89
C ARG A 118 6.53 -2.20 -18.73
N ASP A 119 6.62 -2.83 -17.57
CA ASP A 119 6.09 -2.32 -16.31
C ASP A 119 6.88 -1.10 -15.79
N GLY A 120 8.01 -0.79 -16.42
CA GLY A 120 8.93 0.28 -16.09
C GLY A 120 9.72 0.00 -14.81
N LYS A 121 10.00 -1.27 -14.54
CA LYS A 121 11.02 -1.70 -13.57
C LYS A 121 12.37 -1.88 -14.26
N LEU A 122 13.44 -1.82 -13.46
CA LEU A 122 14.79 -2.14 -13.89
C LEU A 122 15.15 -3.53 -13.42
N GLU A 123 15.74 -4.32 -14.31
CA GLU A 123 16.10 -5.69 -14.03
C GLU A 123 17.46 -6.02 -14.63
N CYS A 124 18.18 -6.93 -13.98
CA CYS A 124 19.34 -7.57 -14.57
C CYS A 124 18.85 -8.75 -15.39
N ARG A 125 19.16 -8.76 -16.69
CA ARG A 125 18.79 -9.85 -17.61
C ARG A 125 20.01 -10.27 -18.42
N PRO A 126 20.11 -11.54 -18.86
CA PRO A 126 21.17 -11.96 -19.76
C PRO A 126 21.26 -11.04 -20.99
N GLN A 127 22.48 -10.63 -21.33
CA GLN A 127 22.73 -9.83 -22.53
C GLN A 127 22.24 -10.55 -23.78
N LYS A 128 21.65 -9.80 -24.71
CA LYS A 128 21.40 -10.27 -26.07
C LYS A 128 22.70 -10.67 -26.74
N ALA A 129 22.68 -11.84 -27.35
CA ALA A 129 23.77 -12.34 -28.17
C ALA A 129 24.06 -11.34 -29.30
N GLU A 130 25.31 -10.94 -29.41
CA GLU A 130 25.79 -9.97 -30.38
C GLU A 130 27.27 -10.29 -30.67
N ARG A 131 27.87 -9.59 -31.63
CA ARG A 131 29.28 -9.78 -32.00
C ARG A 131 30.22 -9.43 -30.84
N ASP A 132 31.35 -10.12 -30.75
CA ASP A 132 32.38 -9.93 -29.68
C ASP A 132 32.91 -8.50 -29.53
N CYS A 133 32.78 -7.65 -30.55
CA CYS A 133 33.25 -6.26 -30.54
C CYS A 133 32.13 -5.23 -30.31
N ASN A 134 30.91 -5.68 -30.02
CA ASN A 134 29.73 -4.83 -29.94
C ASN A 134 29.88 -3.75 -28.86
N GLU A 135 30.27 -4.11 -27.64
CA GLU A 135 30.38 -3.19 -26.52
C GLU A 135 31.38 -2.07 -26.79
N ARG A 136 32.50 -2.42 -27.45
CA ARG A 136 33.51 -1.45 -27.88
C ARG A 136 32.98 -0.53 -28.99
N SER A 137 32.18 -1.07 -29.90
CA SER A 137 31.54 -0.31 -30.98
C SER A 137 30.48 0.65 -30.43
N LEU A 138 29.69 0.21 -29.44
CA LEU A 138 28.73 1.02 -28.71
C LEU A 138 29.41 2.16 -27.93
N LEU A 139 30.53 1.89 -27.25
CA LEU A 139 31.29 2.95 -26.57
C LEU A 139 31.83 3.99 -27.54
N ARG A 140 32.30 3.59 -28.72
CA ARG A 140 32.73 4.54 -29.75
C ARG A 140 31.56 5.33 -30.34
N ARG A 141 30.38 4.72 -30.46
CA ARG A 141 29.21 5.32 -31.10
C ARG A 141 28.41 6.24 -30.16
N TYR A 142 28.21 5.83 -28.91
CA TYR A 142 27.33 6.52 -27.95
C TYR A 142 28.06 7.04 -26.71
N GLY A 143 29.31 6.62 -26.49
CA GLY A 143 30.09 7.02 -25.34
C GLY A 143 29.55 6.50 -24.00
N ALA A 144 30.23 6.92 -22.94
CA ALA A 144 29.70 6.84 -21.58
C ALA A 144 28.60 7.89 -21.39
N GLY A 145 27.64 7.63 -20.52
CA GLY A 145 26.57 8.60 -20.29
C GLY A 145 25.52 8.10 -19.31
N VAL A 146 24.49 8.92 -19.15
CA VAL A 146 23.36 8.68 -18.23
C VAL A 146 22.09 8.40 -19.02
N LYS A 147 21.15 7.66 -18.45
CA LYS A 147 19.78 7.50 -18.96
C LYS A 147 18.79 8.15 -18.01
N ILE A 148 17.79 8.84 -18.55
CA ILE A 148 16.67 9.39 -17.78
C ILE A 148 15.40 8.69 -18.22
N LEU A 149 14.65 8.17 -17.27
CA LEU A 149 13.40 7.44 -17.54
C LEU A 149 12.45 7.46 -16.35
N THR A 150 11.20 7.09 -16.60
CA THR A 150 10.19 6.92 -15.56
C THR A 150 10.20 5.49 -15.03
N LEU A 151 10.40 5.33 -13.72
CA LEU A 151 10.20 4.08 -13.02
C LEU A 151 8.84 4.03 -12.36
N TYR A 152 8.28 2.82 -12.30
CA TYR A 152 7.05 2.55 -11.59
C TYR A 152 7.35 1.66 -10.39
N ARG A 153 6.98 2.11 -9.20
CA ARG A 153 7.09 1.35 -7.97
C ARG A 153 5.71 1.03 -7.44
N GLU A 154 5.49 -0.22 -7.07
CA GLU A 154 4.29 -0.67 -6.38
C GLU A 154 4.63 -0.74 -4.89
N GLU A 155 3.91 0.03 -4.09
CA GLU A 155 4.06 0.06 -2.64
C GLU A 155 2.81 -0.56 -2.00
N THR A 156 3.02 -1.60 -1.21
CA THR A 156 1.99 -2.22 -0.39
C THR A 156 1.93 -1.52 0.96
N TYR A 157 0.75 -1.03 1.34
CA TYR A 157 0.53 -0.35 2.61
C TYR A 157 -0.69 -0.92 3.33
N THR A 158 -0.71 -0.80 4.67
CA THR A 158 -1.86 -1.21 5.48
C THR A 158 -2.81 -0.03 5.62
N GLU A 159 -4.05 -0.22 5.22
CA GLU A 159 -5.14 0.75 5.38
C GLU A 159 -6.20 0.18 6.33
N TYR A 160 -6.98 1.04 6.97
CA TYR A 160 -7.99 0.63 7.95
C TYR A 160 -9.36 0.99 7.41
N ARG A 161 -10.26 0.00 7.36
CA ARG A 161 -11.68 0.21 7.10
C ARG A 161 -12.46 0.03 8.39
N GLU A 162 -13.53 0.81 8.58
CA GLU A 162 -14.51 0.59 9.63
C GLU A 162 -15.55 -0.41 9.13
N GLU A 163 -15.72 -1.50 9.87
CA GLU A 163 -16.76 -2.49 9.64
C GLU A 163 -17.73 -2.48 10.83
N GLU A 164 -19.03 -2.49 10.52
CA GLU A 164 -20.07 -2.67 11.54
C GLU A 164 -20.15 -4.16 11.88
N VAL A 165 -19.64 -4.51 13.07
CA VAL A 165 -19.76 -5.86 13.59
C VAL A 165 -20.91 -5.88 14.58
N VAL A 166 -21.85 -6.81 14.37
CA VAL A 166 -22.94 -7.03 15.31
C VAL A 166 -22.39 -7.88 16.44
N ALA A 167 -22.20 -7.27 17.62
CA ALA A 167 -21.87 -8.00 18.84
C ALA A 167 -23.18 -8.40 19.53
N GLU A 168 -23.24 -9.65 20.01
CA GLU A 168 -24.35 -10.11 20.84
C GLU A 168 -24.42 -9.23 22.09
N GLY A 169 -25.58 -8.62 22.33
CA GLY A 169 -25.82 -7.82 23.53
C GLY A 169 -25.80 -8.73 24.75
N ILE A 170 -25.12 -8.31 25.82
CA ILE A 170 -25.16 -9.01 27.11
C ILE A 170 -26.61 -8.96 27.59
N ALA A 171 -27.26 -10.13 27.73
CA ALA A 171 -28.56 -10.22 28.39
C ALA A 171 -28.39 -9.77 29.85
N LEU A 172 -29.05 -8.67 30.22
CA LEU A 172 -29.09 -8.20 31.59
C LEU A 172 -30.25 -8.92 32.30
N GLU A 173 -29.94 -9.74 33.31
CA GLU A 173 -30.95 -10.19 34.26
C GLU A 173 -31.40 -9.00 35.13
N SER A 174 -32.68 -8.67 35.01
CA SER A 174 -33.33 -7.46 35.52
C SER A 174 -33.34 -7.33 37.05
N SER A 175 -33.06 -6.14 37.56
CA SER A 175 -33.56 -5.65 38.84
C SER A 175 -35.02 -5.17 38.71
N MET A 176 -35.88 -5.53 39.67
CA MET A 176 -37.33 -5.24 39.77
C MET A 176 -37.83 -3.99 39.01
N ILE A 177 -38.75 -4.17 38.05
CA ILE A 177 -39.48 -3.07 37.40
C ILE A 177 -40.88 -2.98 38.03
N THR A 178 -41.21 -1.83 38.61
CA THR A 178 -42.54 -1.51 39.15
C THR A 178 -43.29 -0.64 38.13
N LEU A 179 -44.40 -1.15 37.59
CA LEU A 179 -45.25 -0.40 36.66
C LEU A 179 -46.38 0.27 37.44
N ASP A 180 -46.29 1.58 37.63
CA ASP A 180 -47.37 2.37 38.24
C ASP A 180 -48.41 2.71 37.16
N GLY A 181 -49.40 1.84 37.01
CA GLY A 181 -50.44 1.92 36.00
C GLY A 181 -51.48 2.99 36.29
N GLY A 182 -51.16 4.26 36.08
CA GLY A 182 -52.11 5.38 36.14
C GLY A 182 -52.67 5.76 34.77
N VAL A 183 -53.88 5.27 34.41
CA VAL A 183 -54.65 5.76 33.24
C VAL A 183 -55.99 6.33 33.68
N GLY A 184 -56.21 7.60 33.30
CA GLY A 184 -57.27 8.51 33.74
C GLY A 184 -58.70 7.96 33.73
N GLY A 185 -59.39 8.17 34.84
CA GLY A 185 -60.83 7.96 34.98
C GLY A 185 -61.65 8.89 34.09
N ARG A 186 -62.70 8.35 33.51
CA ARG A 186 -63.70 9.06 32.68
C ARG A 186 -64.63 9.81 33.62
N VAL A 187 -64.84 11.11 33.37
CA VAL A 187 -65.84 11.93 34.09
C VAL A 187 -67.19 11.74 33.38
N PHE A 188 -68.23 11.39 34.14
CA PHE A 188 -69.63 11.62 33.79
C PHE A 188 -70.24 12.53 34.83
#